data_AF-A0A7V9HRE4-F1
#
_entry.id   AF-A0A7V9HRE4-F1
#
_cell.length_a   1.000
_cell.length_b   1.000
_cell.length_c   1.000
_cell.angle_alpha   90.00
_cell.angle_beta   90.00
_cell.angle_gamma   90.00
#
_symmetry.space_group_name_H-M   'P 1'
#
loop_
_entity.id
_entity.type
_entity.pdbx_description
1 polymer ?
#
loop_
_entity_poly.entity_id
_entity_poly.type
_entity_poly.pdbx_seq_one_letter_code
_entity_poly.pdbx_strand_id
1 'polypeptide(L)'
;MRERVGRLTIVGAALAVAITGCGGDDAPIEPVSASTTSAAATLSQDDFIVSADARCGEANAAIANLTSATSDSSTSDTQELQITQGLIDGLQGIGDAEDPDGSLADFYAALDEEVGILGQQESALADGDTSTSSSLELDLNGVRSDAESAATRYGFEECGRQGSTLPGDATSTGSVPGATTPSAPTPVTPAEPVTPVTPVTPAPVTPAPAPGGTAGGTTPPAPPATGDSGGSSGGISPG
;
A
#
# COMPACT_ATOMS: atom_id res chain seq x y z
N MET A 1 -21.65 14.91 27.85
CA MET A 1 -22.46 13.78 28.38
C MET A 1 -23.39 13.28 27.29
N ARG A 2 -23.45 11.95 27.14
CA ARG A 2 -24.25 11.14 26.18
C ARG A 2 -23.51 10.65 24.94
N GLU A 3 -22.58 9.74 25.20
CA GLU A 3 -22.51 8.38 24.63
C GLU A 3 -23.49 8.07 23.49
N ARG A 4 -22.96 7.64 22.32
CA ARG A 4 -23.46 6.48 21.56
C ARG A 4 -22.30 5.80 20.83
N VAL A 5 -21.73 4.79 21.48
CA VAL A 5 -20.87 3.77 20.84
C VAL A 5 -21.78 2.86 20.01
N GLY A 6 -21.69 2.95 18.70
CA GLY A 6 -22.37 2.07 17.75
C GLY A 6 -21.42 0.97 17.26
N ARG A 7 -21.41 -0.18 17.94
CA ARG A 7 -20.83 -1.42 17.42
C ARG A 7 -21.65 -1.89 16.22
N LEU A 8 -21.11 -1.78 15.01
CA LEU A 8 -21.69 -2.37 13.80
C LEU A 8 -20.83 -3.59 13.38
N THR A 9 -21.23 -4.76 13.86
CA THR A 9 -20.78 -6.06 13.32
C THR A 9 -21.50 -6.30 12.00
N ILE A 10 -20.78 -6.25 10.87
CA ILE A 10 -21.27 -6.76 9.58
C ILE A 10 -20.58 -8.07 9.24
N VAL A 11 -21.45 -9.05 9.07
CA VAL A 11 -21.28 -10.46 8.76
C VAL A 11 -20.70 -10.62 7.35
N GLY A 12 -19.62 -11.39 7.23
CA GLY A 12 -19.05 -11.82 5.95
C GLY A 12 -20.01 -12.73 5.18
N ALA A 13 -20.35 -12.32 3.97
CA ALA A 13 -21.09 -13.13 3.00
C ALA A 13 -20.12 -13.68 1.95
N ALA A 14 -19.66 -14.91 2.15
CA ALA A 14 -18.95 -15.67 1.12
C ALA A 14 -19.96 -16.13 0.06
N LEU A 15 -19.96 -15.47 -1.10
CA LEU A 15 -20.77 -15.86 -2.25
C LEU A 15 -20.01 -16.90 -3.07
N ALA A 16 -20.28 -18.18 -2.85
CA ALA A 16 -19.78 -19.26 -3.69
C ALA A 16 -20.62 -19.35 -4.98
N VAL A 17 -20.09 -18.87 -6.10
CA VAL A 17 -20.69 -19.05 -7.43
C VAL A 17 -20.28 -20.43 -7.96
N ALA A 18 -21.20 -21.39 -7.85
CA ALA A 18 -21.09 -22.68 -8.52
C ALA A 18 -21.50 -22.53 -9.99
N ILE A 19 -20.52 -22.59 -10.90
CA ILE A 19 -20.77 -22.65 -12.34
C ILE A 19 -20.83 -24.13 -12.74
N THR A 20 -22.04 -24.63 -12.99
CA THR A 20 -22.26 -25.98 -13.56
C THR A 20 -22.41 -25.88 -15.08
N GLY A 21 -21.42 -26.36 -15.82
CA GLY A 21 -21.49 -26.69 -17.25
C GLY A 21 -20.27 -27.57 -17.57
N CYS A 22 -20.38 -28.90 -17.69
CA CYS A 22 -20.99 -29.71 -18.74
C CYS A 22 -20.27 -29.58 -20.09
N GLY A 23 -19.29 -30.48 -20.31
CA GLY A 23 -18.61 -30.72 -21.57
C GLY A 23 -17.58 -31.83 -21.34
N GLY A 24 -17.98 -33.07 -21.58
CA GLY A 24 -17.23 -34.26 -21.18
C GLY A 24 -16.00 -34.52 -22.03
N ASP A 25 -14.91 -34.86 -21.36
CA ASP A 25 -13.82 -35.70 -21.86
C ASP A 25 -13.27 -36.46 -20.64
N ASP A 26 -13.36 -37.79 -20.70
CA ASP A 26 -12.98 -38.73 -19.63
C ASP A 26 -11.45 -38.89 -19.62
N ALA A 27 -10.76 -37.88 -19.08
CA ALA A 27 -9.35 -37.94 -18.76
C ALA A 27 -9.17 -38.16 -17.25
N PRO A 28 -8.16 -38.92 -16.79
CA PRO A 28 -7.85 -39.03 -15.37
C PRO A 28 -7.69 -37.62 -14.78
N ILE A 29 -8.53 -37.27 -13.82
CA ILE A 29 -8.36 -36.03 -13.05
C ILE A 29 -7.13 -36.23 -12.17
N GLU A 30 -5.97 -35.84 -12.69
CA GLU A 30 -4.82 -35.56 -11.85
C GLU A 30 -5.24 -34.39 -10.94
N PRO A 31 -5.12 -34.52 -9.60
CA PRO A 31 -5.42 -33.41 -8.71
C PRO A 31 -4.51 -32.25 -9.12
N VAL A 32 -5.11 -31.13 -9.53
CA VAL A 32 -4.39 -29.87 -9.62
C VAL A 32 -3.80 -29.63 -8.24
N SER A 33 -2.46 -29.66 -8.14
CA SER A 33 -1.77 -29.23 -6.93
C SER A 33 -2.39 -27.91 -6.53
N ALA A 34 -3.00 -27.87 -5.34
CA ALA A 34 -3.53 -26.64 -4.78
C ALA A 34 -2.46 -25.57 -5.00
N SER A 35 -2.81 -24.49 -5.70
CA SER A 35 -1.96 -23.31 -5.74
C SER A 35 -1.66 -22.99 -4.29
N THR A 36 -0.44 -23.25 -3.85
CA THR A 36 0.08 -22.68 -2.63
C THR A 36 -0.13 -21.19 -2.82
N THR A 37 -1.08 -20.62 -2.09
CA THR A 37 -1.11 -19.17 -1.85
C THR A 37 0.30 -18.85 -1.38
N SER A 38 1.11 -18.34 -2.30
CA SER A 38 2.40 -17.78 -1.94
C SER A 38 2.02 -16.68 -0.99
N ALA A 39 2.32 -16.85 0.29
CA ALA A 39 2.24 -15.76 1.24
C ALA A 39 2.95 -14.58 0.55
N ALA A 40 2.27 -13.45 0.42
CA ALA A 40 2.88 -12.25 -0.12
C ALA A 40 4.16 -12.06 0.68
N ALA A 41 5.30 -12.09 -0.01
CA ALA A 41 6.57 -11.93 0.67
C ALA A 41 6.57 -10.52 1.24
N THR A 42 6.58 -10.41 2.57
CA THR A 42 6.78 -9.13 3.25
C THR A 42 8.09 -8.55 2.73
N LEU A 43 8.02 -7.31 2.25
CA LEU A 43 9.20 -6.61 1.77
C LEU A 43 10.11 -6.29 2.96
N SER A 44 11.41 -6.19 2.69
CA SER A 44 12.32 -5.65 3.70
C SER A 44 11.93 -4.20 3.99
N GLN A 45 12.13 -3.75 5.23
CA GLN A 45 11.84 -2.37 5.63
C GLN A 45 12.55 -1.36 4.72
N ASP A 46 13.82 -1.58 4.37
CA ASP A 46 14.60 -0.69 3.50
C ASP A 46 14.02 -0.59 2.08
N ASP A 47 13.64 -1.72 1.47
CA ASP A 47 13.05 -1.72 0.12
C ASP A 47 11.68 -1.02 0.11
N PHE A 48 10.90 -1.18 1.18
CA PHE A 48 9.64 -0.50 1.37
C PHE A 48 9.86 1.01 1.52
N ILE A 49 10.78 1.45 2.39
CA ILE A 49 11.10 2.86 2.62
C ILE A 49 11.49 3.55 1.32
N VAL A 50 12.41 2.97 0.54
CA VAL A 50 12.83 3.56 -0.74
C VAL A 50 11.65 3.73 -1.71
N SER A 51 10.77 2.72 -1.79
CA SER A 51 9.62 2.75 -2.68
C SER A 51 8.54 3.74 -2.21
N ALA A 52 8.35 3.84 -0.89
CA ALA A 52 7.40 4.74 -0.26
C ALA A 52 7.86 6.21 -0.37
N ASP A 53 9.12 6.50 -0.07
CA ASP A 53 9.68 7.85 -0.13
C ASP A 53 9.62 8.44 -1.54
N ALA A 54 9.83 7.62 -2.58
CA ALA A 54 9.65 8.07 -3.96
C ALA A 54 8.20 8.55 -4.22
N ARG A 55 7.19 7.81 -3.75
CA ARG A 55 5.77 8.18 -3.89
C ARG A 55 5.41 9.38 -3.03
N CYS A 56 5.92 9.45 -1.81
CA CYS A 56 5.75 10.59 -0.93
C CYS A 56 6.37 11.85 -1.54
N GLY A 57 7.56 11.76 -2.13
CA GLY A 57 8.20 12.86 -2.85
C GLY A 57 7.35 13.38 -4.01
N GLU A 58 6.74 12.50 -4.81
CA GLU A 58 5.81 12.89 -5.88
C GLU A 58 4.54 13.57 -5.34
N ALA A 59 3.92 13.00 -4.31
CA ALA A 59 2.72 13.56 -3.69
C ALA A 59 3.00 14.94 -3.06
N ASN A 60 4.11 15.06 -2.33
CA ASN A 60 4.59 16.29 -1.71
C ASN A 60 4.84 17.39 -2.75
N ALA A 61 5.47 17.03 -3.87
CA ALA A 61 5.67 17.95 -4.99
C ALA A 61 4.34 18.39 -5.61
N ALA A 62 3.37 17.49 -5.74
CA ALA A 62 2.04 17.82 -6.25
C ALA A 62 1.31 18.81 -5.32
N ILE A 63 1.30 18.54 -4.00
CA ILE A 63 0.68 19.41 -2.99
C ILE A 63 1.35 20.79 -2.99
N ALA A 64 2.69 20.86 -2.99
CA ALA A 64 3.40 22.13 -2.99
C ALA A 64 3.08 22.99 -4.24
N ASN A 65 2.81 22.35 -5.38
CA ASN A 65 2.37 23.04 -6.60
C ASN A 65 0.93 23.57 -6.50
N LEU A 66 0.03 22.92 -5.74
CA LEU A 66 -1.35 23.41 -5.52
C LEU A 66 -1.34 24.76 -4.81
N THR A 67 -0.54 24.88 -3.75
CA THR A 67 -0.39 26.11 -2.95
C THR A 67 0.15 27.27 -3.78
N SER A 68 0.91 26.96 -4.84
CA SER A 68 1.51 27.96 -5.73
C SER A 68 0.59 28.41 -6.86
N ALA A 69 -0.37 27.56 -7.27
CA ALA A 69 -1.18 27.76 -8.48
C ALA A 69 -2.56 28.40 -8.23
N THR A 70 -3.09 28.34 -7.02
CA THR A 70 -4.53 28.59 -6.78
C THR A 70 -4.77 29.57 -5.64
N SER A 71 -5.57 30.61 -5.89
CA SER A 71 -6.04 31.56 -4.85
C SER A 71 -7.39 31.17 -4.23
N ASP A 72 -8.06 30.17 -4.79
CA ASP A 72 -9.34 29.64 -4.28
C ASP A 72 -9.09 28.40 -3.43
N SER A 73 -9.16 28.56 -2.11
CA SER A 73 -8.86 27.53 -1.11
C SER A 73 -9.68 26.25 -1.26
N SER A 74 -10.97 26.36 -1.60
CA SER A 74 -11.85 25.19 -1.76
C SER A 74 -11.40 24.21 -2.84
N THR A 75 -10.81 24.71 -3.93
CA THR A 75 -10.27 23.85 -5.00
C THR A 75 -8.93 23.22 -4.61
N SER A 76 -8.16 23.87 -3.74
CA SER A 76 -6.89 23.35 -3.23
C SER A 76 -7.13 22.16 -2.31
N ASP A 77 -8.07 22.28 -1.37
CA ASP A 77 -8.36 21.24 -0.36
C ASP A 77 -8.87 19.94 -1.03
N THR A 78 -9.72 20.07 -2.06
CA THR A 78 -10.23 18.91 -2.82
C THR A 78 -9.10 18.19 -3.57
N GLN A 79 -8.17 18.94 -4.16
CA GLN A 79 -7.04 18.36 -4.89
C GLN A 79 -6.05 17.72 -3.92
N GLU A 80 -5.81 18.34 -2.77
CA GLU A 80 -4.97 17.79 -1.71
C GLU A 80 -5.53 16.46 -1.20
N LEU A 81 -6.84 16.38 -0.93
CA LEU A 81 -7.53 15.13 -0.57
C LEU A 81 -7.28 14.01 -1.60
N GLN A 82 -7.42 14.33 -2.89
CA GLN A 82 -7.20 13.34 -3.96
C GLN A 82 -5.76 12.88 -4.03
N ILE A 83 -4.80 13.78 -3.83
CA ILE A 83 -3.37 13.45 -3.80
C ILE A 83 -3.08 12.53 -2.61
N THR A 84 -3.57 12.87 -1.41
CA THR A 84 -3.33 12.06 -0.21
C THR A 84 -3.98 10.69 -0.31
N GLN A 85 -5.19 10.58 -0.87
CA GLN A 85 -5.81 9.28 -1.15
C GLN A 85 -4.99 8.45 -2.14
N GLY A 86 -4.52 9.07 -3.23
CA GLY A 86 -3.67 8.40 -4.21
C GLY A 86 -2.32 7.96 -3.62
N LEU A 87 -1.78 8.72 -2.66
CA LEU A 87 -0.60 8.34 -1.90
C LEU A 87 -0.87 7.09 -1.06
N ILE A 88 -1.94 7.06 -0.27
CA ILE A 88 -2.32 5.90 0.56
C ILE A 88 -2.47 4.65 -0.31
N ASP A 89 -3.25 4.74 -1.39
CA ASP A 89 -3.45 3.64 -2.33
C ASP A 89 -2.12 3.18 -2.95
N GLY A 90 -1.25 4.15 -3.28
CA GLY A 90 0.06 3.89 -3.83
C GLY A 90 0.98 3.15 -2.86
N LEU A 91 0.98 3.57 -1.60
CA LEU A 91 1.77 2.95 -0.52
C LEU A 91 1.27 1.54 -0.21
N GLN A 92 -0.05 1.33 -0.10
CA GLN A 92 -0.64 0.00 0.08
C GLN A 92 -0.35 -0.93 -1.12
N GLY A 93 -0.26 -0.36 -2.32
CA GLY A 93 0.11 -1.08 -3.53
C GLY A 93 1.57 -1.55 -3.59
N ILE A 94 2.45 -1.07 -2.70
CA ILE A 94 3.83 -1.57 -2.58
C ILE A 94 3.83 -2.99 -1.97
N GLY A 95 2.90 -3.25 -1.04
CA GLY A 95 2.79 -4.50 -0.29
C GLY A 95 3.03 -4.31 1.21
N ASP A 96 2.94 -5.39 1.98
CA ASP A 96 3.23 -5.35 3.41
C ASP A 96 4.73 -5.22 3.68
N ALA A 97 5.08 -4.47 4.71
CA ALA A 97 6.44 -4.34 5.21
C ALA A 97 6.54 -4.72 6.69
N GLU A 98 7.75 -4.98 7.16
CA GLU A 98 8.02 -5.19 8.58
C GLU A 98 7.72 -3.91 9.36
N ASP A 99 6.94 -4.03 10.44
CA ASP A 99 6.57 -2.93 11.34
C ASP A 99 6.59 -3.39 12.80
N PRO A 100 7.78 -3.64 13.37
CA PRO A 100 7.92 -4.25 14.70
C PRO A 100 7.45 -3.32 15.84
N ASP A 101 7.51 -2.01 15.63
CA ASP A 101 7.16 -0.98 16.61
C ASP A 101 5.81 -0.30 16.35
N GLY A 102 5.13 -0.64 15.25
CA GLY A 102 3.80 -0.12 14.90
C GLY A 102 3.82 1.27 14.26
N SER A 103 5.00 1.81 13.92
CA SER A 103 5.14 3.16 13.39
C SER A 103 4.64 3.30 11.95
N LEU A 104 4.69 2.22 11.15
CA LEU A 104 4.06 2.22 9.82
C LEU A 104 2.53 2.26 9.94
N ALA A 105 1.97 1.45 10.85
CA ALA A 105 0.54 1.45 11.11
C ALA A 105 0.06 2.81 11.65
N ASP A 106 0.80 3.43 12.57
CA ASP A 106 0.54 4.78 13.06
C ASP A 106 0.57 5.81 11.91
N PHE A 107 1.52 5.68 10.99
CA PHE A 107 1.64 6.58 9.83
C PHE A 107 0.44 6.47 8.89
N TYR A 108 0.02 5.25 8.52
CA TYR A 108 -1.18 5.05 7.71
C TYR A 108 -2.44 5.57 8.40
N ALA A 109 -2.58 5.33 9.72
CA ALA A 109 -3.71 5.83 10.48
C ALA A 109 -3.78 7.37 10.47
N ALA A 110 -2.63 8.04 10.59
CA ALA A 110 -2.57 9.50 10.49
C ALA A 110 -2.93 9.99 9.07
N LEU A 111 -2.47 9.33 8.01
CA LEU A 111 -2.86 9.67 6.63
C LEU A 111 -4.37 9.49 6.39
N ASP A 112 -4.96 8.40 6.88
CA ASP A 112 -6.41 8.16 6.80
C ASP A 112 -7.20 9.22 7.58
N GLU A 113 -6.70 9.63 8.75
CA GLU A 113 -7.30 10.71 9.53
C GLU A 113 -7.21 12.05 8.81
N GLU A 114 -6.08 12.35 8.16
CA GLU A 114 -5.91 13.55 7.32
C GLU A 114 -6.95 13.57 6.18
N VAL A 115 -7.12 12.46 5.46
CA VAL A 115 -8.17 12.35 4.41
C VAL A 115 -9.56 12.56 5.01
N GLY A 116 -9.83 12.02 6.20
CA GLY A 116 -11.09 12.22 6.90
C GLY A 116 -11.36 13.68 7.29
N ILE A 117 -10.32 14.41 7.72
CA ILE A 117 -10.41 15.83 8.06
C ILE A 117 -10.62 16.68 6.81
N LEU A 118 -9.87 16.44 5.74
CA LEU A 118 -10.02 17.14 4.46
C LEU A 118 -11.44 16.96 3.87
N GLY A 119 -12.01 15.76 3.95
CA GLY A 119 -13.38 15.51 3.50
C GLY A 119 -14.45 16.22 4.35
N GLN A 120 -14.21 16.35 5.66
CA GLN A 120 -15.08 17.15 6.54
C GLN A 120 -14.95 18.64 6.25
N GLN A 121 -13.74 19.11 5.91
CA GLN A 121 -13.49 20.50 5.54
C GLN A 121 -14.22 20.85 4.24
N GLU A 122 -14.15 20.00 3.22
CA GLU A 122 -14.91 20.15 1.97
C GLU A 122 -16.42 20.29 2.25
N SER A 123 -16.97 19.42 3.10
CA SER A 123 -18.38 19.45 3.49
C SER A 123 -18.75 20.74 4.23
N ALA A 124 -17.93 21.15 5.21
CA ALA A 124 -18.14 22.38 5.98
C ALA A 124 -18.08 23.63 5.08
N LEU A 125 -17.15 23.67 4.12
CA LEU A 125 -17.05 24.75 3.14
C LEU A 125 -18.27 24.80 2.21
N ALA A 126 -18.77 23.64 1.77
CA ALA A 126 -20.00 23.55 0.96
C ALA A 126 -21.23 24.07 1.72
N ASP A 127 -21.30 23.82 3.03
CA ASP A 127 -22.35 24.31 3.93
C ASP A 127 -22.15 25.77 4.39
N GLY A 128 -20.98 26.38 4.08
CA GLY A 128 -20.61 27.73 4.52
C GLY A 128 -20.26 27.83 6.01
N ASP A 129 -19.94 26.72 6.68
CA ASP A 129 -19.56 26.66 8.10
C ASP A 129 -18.07 26.92 8.29
N THR A 130 -17.71 28.20 8.28
CA THR A 130 -16.32 28.64 8.47
C THR A 130 -15.78 28.36 9.87
N SER A 131 -16.64 28.23 10.88
CA SER A 131 -16.21 27.94 12.25
C SER A 131 -15.70 26.50 12.37
N THR A 132 -16.41 25.57 11.73
CA THR A 132 -15.99 24.16 11.66
C THR A 132 -14.73 24.03 10.80
N SER A 133 -14.68 24.71 9.65
CA SER A 133 -13.47 24.73 8.80
C SER A 133 -12.20 25.15 9.57
N SER A 134 -12.25 26.22 10.35
CA SER A 134 -11.08 26.67 11.12
C SER A 134 -10.70 25.72 12.27
N SER A 135 -11.64 24.98 12.83
CA SER A 135 -11.29 23.93 13.82
C SER A 135 -10.59 22.76 13.14
N LEU A 136 -11.10 22.33 11.98
CA LEU A 136 -10.54 21.24 11.19
C LEU A 136 -9.13 21.57 10.69
N GLU A 137 -8.83 22.83 10.36
CA GLU A 137 -7.45 23.25 10.02
C GLU A 137 -6.47 23.03 11.19
N LEU A 138 -6.89 23.23 12.44
CA LEU A 138 -6.05 22.95 13.60
C LEU A 138 -5.85 21.45 13.78
N ASP A 139 -6.92 20.67 13.64
CA ASP A 139 -6.87 19.21 13.72
C ASP A 139 -5.97 18.63 12.61
N LEU A 140 -6.08 19.15 11.38
CA LEU A 140 -5.26 18.78 10.23
C LEU A 140 -3.77 19.01 10.51
N ASN A 141 -3.41 20.16 11.10
CA ASN A 141 -2.03 20.43 11.48
C ASN A 141 -1.51 19.47 12.57
N GLY A 142 -2.38 19.08 13.51
CA GLY A 142 -2.05 18.08 14.52
C GLY A 142 -1.75 16.72 13.89
N VAL A 143 -2.67 16.23 13.05
CA VAL A 143 -2.55 14.95 12.37
C VAL A 143 -1.33 14.90 11.45
N ARG A 144 -1.01 16.00 10.75
CA ARG A 144 0.23 16.09 9.95
C ARG A 144 1.49 15.98 10.79
N SER A 145 1.51 16.59 11.97
CA SER A 145 2.63 16.45 12.91
C SER A 145 2.75 15.02 13.44
N ASP A 146 1.62 14.33 13.65
CA ASP A 146 1.60 12.94 14.06
C ASP A 146 2.08 12.01 12.93
N ALA A 147 1.67 12.27 11.69
CA ALA A 147 2.15 11.58 10.49
C ALA A 147 3.66 11.78 10.31
N GLU A 148 4.19 13.01 10.43
CA GLU A 148 5.63 13.29 10.38
C GLU A 148 6.41 12.50 11.45
N SER A 149 5.87 12.49 12.67
CA SER A 149 6.48 11.79 13.80
C SER A 149 6.46 10.28 13.63
N ALA A 150 5.37 9.71 13.13
CA ALA A 150 5.26 8.29 12.81
C ALA A 150 6.18 7.90 11.65
N ALA A 151 6.21 8.71 10.60
CA ALA A 151 7.08 8.50 9.44
C ALA A 151 8.56 8.51 9.80
N THR A 152 8.98 9.47 10.63
CA THR A 152 10.36 9.56 11.13
C THR A 152 10.72 8.36 12.02
N ARG A 153 9.79 7.87 12.84
CA ARG A 153 10.00 6.66 13.67
C ARG A 153 10.19 5.42 12.81
N TYR A 154 9.42 5.30 11.74
CA TYR A 154 9.53 4.18 10.81
C TYR A 154 10.80 4.23 9.95
N GLY A 155 11.31 5.43 9.68
CA GLY A 155 12.55 5.66 8.95
C GLY A 155 12.38 6.28 7.57
N PHE A 156 11.20 6.79 7.23
CA PHE A 156 10.99 7.53 5.99
C PHE A 156 11.77 8.85 6.00
N GLU A 157 12.31 9.22 4.84
CA GLU A 157 13.03 10.46 4.64
C GLU A 157 12.13 11.57 4.05
N GLU A 158 11.19 11.17 3.19
CA GLU A 158 10.28 12.07 2.45
C GLU A 158 8.84 11.98 2.94
N CYS A 159 8.37 10.78 3.31
CA CYS A 159 7.02 10.63 3.86
C CYS A 159 6.87 11.41 5.18
N GLY A 160 5.74 12.11 5.31
CA GLY A 160 5.44 12.95 6.48
C GLY A 160 6.13 14.31 6.49
N ARG A 161 7.01 14.62 5.53
CA ARG A 161 7.54 15.99 5.38
C ARG A 161 6.62 16.85 4.54
N GLN A 162 6.57 18.14 4.86
CA GLN A 162 5.94 19.12 3.99
C GLN A 162 6.76 19.24 2.70
N GLY A 163 6.10 19.09 1.56
CA GLY A 163 6.76 19.17 0.26
C GLY A 163 7.46 20.50 0.04
N SER A 164 8.66 20.44 -0.54
CA SER A 164 9.27 21.60 -1.18
C SER A 164 8.67 21.72 -2.59
N THR A 165 8.36 22.95 -3.02
CA THR A 165 7.96 23.18 -4.41
C THR A 165 9.06 22.63 -5.32
N LEU A 166 8.65 21.90 -6.38
CA LEU A 166 9.59 21.58 -7.44
C LEU A 166 10.23 22.90 -7.88
N PRO A 167 11.57 23.01 -7.95
CA PRO A 167 12.20 24.21 -8.46
C PRO A 167 11.74 24.40 -9.91
N GLY A 168 10.73 25.24 -10.11
CA GLY A 168 10.38 25.75 -11.43
C GLY A 168 11.53 26.63 -11.87
N ASP A 169 12.46 26.08 -12.66
CA ASP A 169 13.55 26.80 -13.32
C ASP A 169 14.24 27.89 -12.47
N ALA A 170 14.36 27.69 -11.15
CA ALA A 170 15.10 28.58 -10.28
C ALA A 170 16.58 28.18 -10.31
N THR A 171 17.23 28.56 -11.41
CA THR A 171 18.67 28.74 -11.61
C THR A 171 19.52 28.55 -10.33
N SER A 172 19.88 27.30 -10.02
CA SER A 172 20.98 27.02 -9.11
C SER A 172 22.28 27.16 -9.89
N THR A 173 23.05 28.17 -9.52
CA THR A 173 24.37 28.49 -10.08
C THR A 173 25.41 27.47 -9.57
N GLY A 174 25.28 26.22 -10.01
CA GLY A 174 26.30 25.19 -9.88
C GLY A 174 26.85 24.89 -11.27
N SER A 175 28.12 25.25 -11.51
CA SER A 175 28.80 24.99 -12.79
C SER A 175 28.79 23.49 -13.12
N VAL A 176 27.90 23.09 -14.03
CA VAL A 176 27.96 21.81 -14.76
C VAL A 176 28.31 22.12 -16.21
N PRO A 177 29.27 21.42 -16.86
CA PRO A 177 29.61 21.68 -18.26
C PRO A 177 28.48 21.26 -19.21
N GLY A 178 28.06 22.18 -20.09
CA GLY A 178 27.46 21.88 -21.39
C GLY A 178 25.93 21.77 -21.43
N ALA A 179 25.25 22.91 -21.59
CA ALA A 179 23.87 22.96 -22.04
C ALA A 179 23.78 22.47 -23.50
N THR A 180 23.20 21.29 -23.71
CA THR A 180 22.68 20.93 -25.04
C THR A 180 21.31 21.55 -25.20
N THR A 181 21.17 22.42 -26.21
CA THR A 181 19.91 23.00 -26.67
C THR A 181 18.85 21.91 -26.84
N PRO A 182 17.59 22.11 -26.40
CA PRO A 182 16.51 21.18 -26.71
C PRO A 182 16.35 21.10 -28.22
N SER A 183 16.72 19.97 -28.82
CA SER A 183 16.32 19.68 -30.20
C SER A 183 14.81 19.52 -30.21
N ALA A 184 14.15 20.21 -31.13
CA ALA A 184 12.75 20.00 -31.44
C ALA A 184 12.50 18.49 -31.63
N PRO A 185 11.37 17.94 -31.11
CA PRO A 185 11.07 16.52 -31.29
C PRO A 185 11.07 16.20 -32.78
N THR A 186 11.92 15.28 -33.19
CA THR A 186 11.86 14.72 -34.54
C THR A 186 10.53 13.98 -34.68
N PRO A 187 9.83 14.12 -35.82
CA PRO A 187 8.61 13.36 -36.06
C PRO A 187 8.93 11.86 -36.00
N VAL A 188 8.35 11.18 -35.01
CA VAL A 188 8.44 9.73 -34.90
C VAL A 188 7.73 9.11 -36.10
N THR A 189 8.51 8.45 -36.97
CA THR A 189 7.96 7.63 -38.05
C THR A 189 7.25 6.44 -37.40
N PRO A 190 5.98 6.16 -37.72
CA PRO A 190 5.27 5.00 -37.19
C PRO A 190 6.08 3.72 -37.43
N ALA A 191 6.30 2.94 -36.36
CA ALA A 191 6.97 1.65 -36.48
C ALA A 191 6.13 0.73 -37.39
N GLU A 192 6.79 0.09 -38.35
CA GLU A 192 6.16 -0.91 -39.21
C GLU A 192 5.60 -2.06 -38.36
N PRO A 193 4.47 -2.67 -38.76
CA PRO A 193 3.87 -3.79 -38.04
C PRO A 193 4.86 -4.96 -37.98
N VAL A 194 5.27 -5.33 -36.77
CA VAL A 194 6.06 -6.54 -36.55
C VAL A 194 5.23 -7.76 -36.92
N THR A 195 5.77 -8.59 -37.81
CA THR A 195 5.15 -9.86 -38.17
C THR A 195 5.16 -10.80 -36.96
N PRO A 196 4.05 -11.52 -36.70
CA PRO A 196 3.97 -12.42 -35.57
C PRO A 196 5.02 -13.53 -35.69
N VAL A 197 5.87 -13.66 -34.67
CA VAL A 197 6.84 -14.73 -34.55
C VAL A 197 6.10 -16.05 -34.34
N THR A 198 6.29 -17.00 -35.25
CA THR A 198 5.70 -18.34 -35.15
C THR A 198 6.22 -19.02 -33.87
N PRO A 199 5.34 -19.54 -32.99
CA PRO A 199 5.78 -20.24 -31.79
C PRO A 199 6.58 -21.49 -32.18
N VAL A 200 7.81 -21.58 -31.68
CA VAL A 200 8.64 -22.78 -31.82
C VAL A 200 8.14 -23.81 -30.83
N THR A 201 7.56 -24.90 -31.33
CA THR A 201 7.18 -26.05 -30.50
C THR A 201 8.46 -26.63 -29.85
N PRO A 202 8.53 -26.70 -28.51
CA PRO A 202 9.67 -27.31 -27.85
C PRO A 202 9.76 -28.80 -28.20
N ALA A 203 10.98 -29.28 -28.44
CA ALA A 203 11.23 -30.70 -28.68
C ALA A 203 10.82 -31.54 -27.45
N PRO A 204 10.31 -32.77 -27.63
CA PRO A 204 9.92 -33.63 -26.53
C PRO A 204 11.15 -33.96 -25.66
N VAL A 205 11.07 -33.58 -24.38
CA VAL A 205 12.05 -33.99 -23.38
C VAL A 205 11.85 -35.47 -23.06
N THR A 206 12.92 -36.25 -23.19
CA THR A 206 12.93 -37.66 -22.76
C THR A 206 12.96 -37.69 -21.23
N PRO A 207 12.03 -38.39 -20.55
CA PRO A 207 12.02 -38.46 -19.10
C PRO A 207 13.31 -39.09 -18.56
N ALA A 208 13.86 -38.48 -17.50
CA ALA A 208 14.96 -39.06 -16.74
C ALA A 208 14.50 -40.38 -16.06
N PRO A 209 15.35 -41.42 -16.01
CA PRO A 209 15.02 -42.66 -15.33
C PRO A 209 14.82 -42.45 -13.83
N ALA A 210 13.77 -43.08 -13.28
CA ALA A 210 13.41 -42.99 -11.88
C ALA A 210 14.54 -43.47 -10.94
N PRO A 211 14.86 -42.74 -9.86
CA PRO A 211 15.79 -43.21 -8.84
C PRO A 211 15.21 -44.42 -8.08
N GLY A 212 16.02 -45.47 -7.99
CA GLY A 212 15.67 -46.74 -7.35
C GLY A 212 15.31 -46.59 -5.87
N GLY A 213 14.23 -47.28 -5.49
CA GLY A 213 13.78 -47.36 -4.11
C GLY A 213 14.77 -48.10 -3.23
N THR A 214 15.10 -47.51 -2.08
CA THR A 214 15.71 -48.23 -0.96
C THR A 214 14.69 -48.28 0.16
N ALA A 215 14.22 -49.49 0.46
CA ALA A 215 13.41 -49.81 1.61
C ALA A 215 14.25 -49.65 2.89
N GLY A 216 13.70 -48.96 3.89
CA GLY A 216 14.33 -48.82 5.21
C GLY A 216 13.38 -48.15 6.18
N GLY A 217 12.55 -48.96 6.85
CA GLY A 217 11.66 -48.49 7.90
C GLY A 217 12.41 -48.08 9.16
N THR A 218 11.93 -47.02 9.80
CA THR A 218 12.09 -46.78 11.24
C THR A 218 10.80 -46.22 11.83
N THR A 219 10.40 -46.86 12.90
CA THR A 219 9.21 -46.64 13.73
C THR A 219 9.22 -45.24 14.40
N PRO A 220 8.08 -44.53 14.50
CA PRO A 220 8.00 -43.31 15.31
C PRO A 220 7.97 -43.62 16.81
N PRO A 221 8.67 -42.85 17.67
CA PRO A 221 8.51 -42.95 19.12
C PRO A 221 7.18 -42.33 19.58
N ALA A 222 6.60 -42.95 20.61
CA ALA A 222 5.34 -42.60 21.25
C ALA A 222 5.34 -41.20 21.92
N PRO A 223 4.19 -40.52 22.01
CA PRO A 223 4.06 -39.29 22.78
C PRO A 223 4.03 -39.59 24.29
N PRO A 224 4.72 -38.82 25.15
CA PRO A 224 4.47 -38.88 26.58
C PRO A 224 3.12 -38.23 26.92
N ALA A 225 2.35 -38.94 27.75
CA ALA A 225 1.08 -38.51 28.30
C ALA A 225 1.27 -37.62 29.54
N THR A 226 0.27 -36.74 29.74
CA THR A 226 -0.31 -36.27 31.03
C THR A 226 0.59 -35.63 32.08
N GLY A 227 0.20 -34.41 32.51
CA GLY A 227 0.43 -33.96 33.88
C GLY A 227 0.27 -32.46 34.13
N ASP A 228 -0.63 -32.14 35.06
CA ASP A 228 -0.73 -30.93 35.91
C ASP A 228 -1.28 -29.61 35.34
N SER A 229 -2.43 -29.06 35.80
CA SER A 229 -2.92 -28.71 37.15
C SER A 229 -2.57 -27.26 37.56
N GLY A 230 -3.60 -26.52 37.99
CA GLY A 230 -3.51 -25.24 38.73
C GLY A 230 -3.63 -24.00 37.82
N GLY A 231 -4.62 -23.13 37.92
CA GLY A 231 -5.39 -22.70 39.07
C GLY A 231 -4.71 -21.51 39.74
N SER A 232 -5.09 -20.28 39.39
CA SER A 232 -5.13 -19.17 40.35
C SER A 232 -5.93 -17.97 39.82
N SER A 233 -7.03 -17.77 40.51
CA SER A 233 -7.88 -16.60 40.63
C SER A 233 -7.14 -15.35 41.15
N GLY A 234 -7.51 -14.20 40.60
CA GLY A 234 -7.31 -12.85 41.12
C GLY A 234 -7.74 -11.87 40.02
N GLY A 235 -8.71 -10.97 40.15
CA GLY A 235 -9.19 -10.29 41.34
C GLY A 235 -9.06 -8.78 41.13
N ILE A 236 -10.12 -8.15 40.61
CA ILE A 236 -10.66 -6.81 40.95
C ILE A 236 -9.70 -5.73 41.48
N SER A 237 -9.64 -4.57 40.80
CA SER A 237 -10.39 -3.35 41.20
C SER A 237 -10.13 -2.15 40.26
N PRO A 238 -11.14 -1.33 39.96
CA PRO A 238 -10.98 -0.04 39.31
C PRO A 238 -10.69 1.07 40.33
N GLY A 239 -9.84 2.02 39.91
CA GLY A 239 -9.77 3.38 40.46
C GLY A 239 -10.26 4.35 39.39
#